data_AF-A0A6G4AU94-F1
#
_entry.id   AF-A0A6G4AU94-F1
#
_cell.length_a   1.000
_cell.length_b   1.000
_cell.length_c   1.000
_cell.angle_alpha   90.00
_cell.angle_beta   90.00
_cell.angle_gamma   90.00
#
_symmetry.space_group_name_H-M   'P 1'
#
loop_
_entity.id
_entity.type
_entity.pdbx_description
1 polymer ?
#
loop_
_entity_poly.entity_id
_entity_poly.type
_entity_poly.pdbx_seq_one_letter_code
_entity_poly.pdbx_strand_id
1 'polypeptide(L)' 'MSSQPTEASAPLIPMPSLTPDALRAAVAQIVPSRLPELNEHLASAATSAQRTSSVAPLRAFTAHWGKQLIAVVRVTWAG' A
#
# COMPACT_ATOMS: atom_id res chain seq x y z
N MET A 1 -35.40 -10.92 24.26
CA MET A 1 -34.17 -11.68 23.95
C MET A 1 -33.39 -10.86 22.93
N SER A 2 -32.17 -10.48 23.29
CA SER A 2 -31.26 -9.71 22.44
C SER A 2 -30.67 -10.60 21.35
N SER A 3 -30.72 -10.13 20.11
CA SER A 3 -29.89 -10.64 19.02
C SER A 3 -29.35 -9.43 18.28
N GLN A 4 -28.32 -8.81 18.86
CA GLN A 4 -27.40 -7.96 18.12
C GLN A 4 -26.42 -8.93 17.46
N PRO A 5 -26.40 -9.07 16.11
CA PRO A 5 -25.29 -9.72 15.45
C PRO A 5 -24.09 -8.82 15.73
N THR A 6 -23.14 -9.32 16.52
CA THR A 6 -21.76 -8.86 16.49
C THR A 6 -21.21 -9.21 15.11
N GLU A 7 -21.57 -8.43 14.10
CA GLU A 7 -20.83 -8.39 12.85
C GLU A 7 -19.54 -7.67 13.21
N ALA A 8 -18.59 -8.45 13.71
CA ALA A 8 -17.26 -7.99 14.04
C ALA A 8 -16.72 -7.18 12.85
N SER A 9 -16.52 -5.90 13.11
CA SER A 9 -15.84 -4.92 12.27
C SER A 9 -14.82 -5.57 11.36
N ALA A 10 -15.20 -5.86 10.12
CA ALA A 10 -14.26 -6.25 9.08
C ALA A 10 -13.98 -5.05 8.18
N PRO A 11 -13.05 -4.16 8.57
CA PRO A 11 -12.18 -3.53 7.58
C PRO A 11 -10.94 -4.40 7.41
N LEU A 12 -11.09 -5.71 7.16
CA LEU A 12 -9.99 -6.46 6.56
C LEU A 12 -9.87 -5.95 5.13
N ILE A 13 -9.28 -4.76 4.93
CA ILE A 13 -8.63 -4.47 3.66
C ILE A 13 -7.66 -5.63 3.52
N PRO A 14 -7.93 -6.60 2.63
CA PRO A 14 -7.05 -7.75 2.50
C PRO A 14 -5.68 -7.16 2.19
N MET A 15 -4.64 -7.65 2.89
CA MET A 15 -3.27 -7.18 2.71
C MET A 15 -3.03 -7.01 1.21
N PRO A 16 -2.83 -5.78 0.72
CA PRO A 16 -2.76 -5.56 -0.71
C PRO A 16 -1.61 -6.40 -1.24
N SER A 17 -1.84 -7.07 -2.36
CA SER A 17 -0.75 -7.74 -3.06
C SER A 17 0.39 -6.73 -3.23
N LEU A 18 1.63 -7.12 -2.96
CA LEU A 18 2.83 -6.28 -3.09
C LEU A 18 3.18 -6.03 -4.57
N THR A 19 2.20 -5.54 -5.33
CA THR A 19 2.28 -5.18 -6.73
C THR A 19 1.99 -3.69 -6.85
N PRO A 20 2.62 -2.97 -7.79
CA PRO A 20 2.45 -1.51 -7.90
C PRO A 20 1.00 -1.06 -8.02
N ASP A 21 0.17 -1.84 -8.70
CA ASP A 21 -1.24 -1.53 -8.93
C ASP A 21 -2.09 -1.65 -7.67
N ALA A 22 -1.97 -2.78 -6.95
CA ALA A 22 -2.64 -2.97 -5.66
C ALA A 22 -2.16 -1.97 -4.60
N LEU A 23 -0.88 -1.59 -4.66
CA LEU A 23 -0.31 -0.56 -3.79
C LEU A 23 -0.94 0.81 -4.07
N ARG A 24 -1.13 1.18 -5.33
CA ARG A 24 -1.83 2.41 -5.72
C ARG A 24 -3.28 2.41 -5.25
N ALA A 25 -4.00 1.30 -5.41
CA ALA A 25 -5.38 1.14 -4.94
C ALA A 25 -5.49 1.24 -3.40
N ALA A 26 -4.54 0.67 -2.67
CA ALA A 26 -4.51 0.74 -1.21
C ALA A 26 -4.16 2.15 -0.70
N VAL A 27 -3.16 2.81 -1.31
CA VAL A 27 -2.83 4.21 -0.99
C VAL A 27 -4.01 5.13 -1.29
N ALA A 28 -4.73 4.93 -2.40
CA ALA A 28 -5.93 5.71 -2.73
C ALA A 28 -7.03 5.60 -1.66
N GLN A 29 -7.17 4.43 -1.05
CA GLN A 29 -8.19 4.18 -0.03
C GLN A 29 -7.79 4.64 1.37
N ILE A 30 -6.52 4.47 1.76
CA ILE A 30 -6.07 4.70 3.14
C ILE A 30 -5.43 6.08 3.31
N VAL A 31 -4.57 6.49 2.36
CA VAL A 31 -3.80 7.75 2.42
C VAL A 31 -3.71 8.40 1.04
N PRO A 32 -4.83 8.92 0.49
CA PRO A 32 -4.87 9.50 -0.86
C PRO A 32 -3.90 10.68 -1.01
N SER A 33 -3.56 11.38 0.08
CA SER A 33 -2.56 12.45 0.09
C SER A 33 -1.16 12.00 -0.34
N ARG A 34 -0.84 10.70 -0.26
CA ARG A 34 0.45 10.14 -0.68
C ARG A 34 0.46 9.55 -2.09
N LEU A 35 -0.66 9.61 -2.83
CA LEU A 35 -0.69 9.20 -4.24
C LEU A 35 0.35 9.89 -5.11
N PRO A 36 0.55 11.23 -5.01
CA PRO A 36 1.54 11.94 -5.82
C PRO A 36 2.96 11.43 -5.54
N GLU A 37 3.28 11.24 -4.25
CA GLU A 37 4.57 10.71 -3.80
C GLU A 37 4.80 9.29 -4.31
N LEU A 38 3.77 8.43 -4.30
CA LEU A 38 3.86 7.08 -4.86
C LEU A 38 4.16 7.09 -6.36
N ASN A 39 3.53 7.98 -7.11
CA ASN A 39 3.70 8.06 -8.56
C ASN A 39 5.10 8.58 -8.93
N GLU A 40 5.60 9.60 -8.22
CA GLU A 40 6.97 10.11 -8.31
C GLU A 40 8.01 9.00 -8.06
N HIS A 41 7.85 8.26 -6.95
CA HIS A 41 8.75 7.17 -6.59
C HIS A 41 8.71 6.02 -7.60
N LEU A 42 7.54 5.72 -8.18
CA LEU A 42 7.40 4.71 -9.24
C LEU A 42 8.12 5.14 -10.52
N ALA A 43 7.96 6.40 -10.93
CA ALA A 43 8.66 6.95 -12.10
C ALA A 43 10.19 6.94 -11.91
N SER A 44 10.66 7.30 -10.72
CA SER A 44 12.09 7.23 -10.37
C SER A 44 12.62 5.79 -10.36
N ALA A 45 11.87 4.85 -9.77
CA ALA A 45 12.23 3.44 -9.74
C ALA A 45 12.24 2.83 -11.15
N ALA A 46 11.27 3.16 -11.99
CA ALA A 46 11.21 2.72 -13.39
C ALA A 46 12.37 3.30 -14.22
N THR A 47 12.71 4.57 -14.01
CA THR A 47 13.87 5.20 -14.68
C THR A 47 15.17 4.54 -14.25
N SER A 48 15.34 4.26 -12.96
CA SER A 48 16.50 3.55 -12.41
C SER A 48 16.57 2.11 -12.93
N ALA A 49 15.43 1.42 -13.01
CA ALA A 49 15.35 0.08 -13.55
C ALA A 49 15.77 0.01 -15.02
N GLN A 50 15.34 0.99 -15.83
CA GLN A 50 15.77 1.11 -17.22
C GLN A 50 17.27 1.41 -17.32
N ARG A 51 17.77 2.35 -16.51
CA ARG A 51 19.20 2.73 -16.52
C ARG A 51 20.13 1.59 -16.14
N THR A 52 19.72 0.76 -15.18
CA THR A 52 20.50 -0.39 -14.70
C THR A 52 20.12 -1.69 -15.41
N SER A 53 19.13 -1.66 -16.32
CA SER A 53 18.53 -2.84 -16.95
C SER A 53 18.17 -3.94 -15.93
N SER A 54 17.59 -3.53 -14.79
CA SER A 54 17.36 -4.41 -13.65
C SER A 54 16.02 -4.12 -12.98
N VAL A 55 15.32 -5.17 -12.56
CA VAL A 55 14.05 -5.07 -11.84
C VAL A 55 14.22 -4.84 -10.33
N ALA A 56 15.45 -4.83 -9.83
CA ALA A 56 15.75 -4.60 -8.41
C ALA A 56 15.18 -3.27 -7.85
N PRO A 57 15.25 -2.13 -8.57
CA PRO A 57 14.70 -0.87 -8.09
C PRO A 57 13.18 -0.91 -7.92
N LEU A 58 12.47 -1.59 -8.84
CA LEU A 58 11.02 -1.77 -8.75
C LEU A 58 10.65 -2.68 -7.56
N ARG A 59 11.40 -3.77 -7.34
CA ARG A 59 11.17 -4.62 -6.16
C ARG A 59 11.40 -3.87 -4.85
N ALA A 60 12.48 -3.08 -4.78
CA ALA A 60 12.80 -2.25 -3.62
C ALA A 60 11.70 -1.21 -3.34
N PHE A 61 11.16 -0.58 -4.39
CA PHE A 61 10.00 0.30 -4.29
C PHE A 61 8.80 -0.40 -3.66
N THR A 62 8.35 -1.56 -4.18
CA THR A 62 7.21 -2.30 -3.60
C THR A 62 7.46 -2.73 -2.16
N ALA A 63 8.69 -3.14 -1.82
CA ALA A 63 9.04 -3.53 -0.45
C ALA A 63 9.04 -2.34 0.52
N HIS A 64 9.52 -1.17 0.10
CA HIS A 64 9.50 0.06 0.90
C HIS A 64 8.06 0.50 1.19
N TRP A 65 7.24 0.59 0.14
CA TRP A 65 5.86 1.02 0.26
C TRP A 65 4.95 0.01 0.95
N GLY A 66 5.21 -1.29 0.79
CA GLY A 66 4.54 -2.34 1.55
C GLY A 66 4.71 -2.16 3.05
N LYS A 67 5.92 -1.87 3.53
CA LYS A 67 6.17 -1.59 4.94
C LYS A 67 5.44 -0.34 5.43
N GLN A 68 5.44 0.74 4.64
CA GLN A 68 4.72 1.98 4.97
C GLN A 68 3.20 1.76 5.06
N LEU A 69 2.61 1.03 4.10
CA LEU A 69 1.18 0.72 4.12
C LEU A 69 0.79 -0.20 5.28
N ILE A 70 1.59 -1.22 5.59
CA ILE A 70 1.33 -2.09 6.75
C ILE A 70 1.39 -1.28 8.04
N ALA A 71 2.33 -0.32 8.15
CA ALA A 71 2.42 0.56 9.30
C ALA A 71 1.21 1.49 9.43
N VAL A 72 0.73 2.07 8.31
CA VAL A 72 -0.42 2.98 8.34
C VAL A 72 -1.73 2.25 8.65
N VAL A 73 -1.92 1.04 8.07
CA VAL A 73 -3.05 0.17 8.41
C VAL A 73 -3.03 -0.12 9.91
N ARG A 74 -1.89 -0.45 10.52
CA ARG A 74 -1.83 -0.73 11.96
C ARG A 74 -2.17 0.47 12.86
N VAL A 75 -1.86 1.69 12.43
CA VAL A 75 -2.17 2.92 13.18
C VAL A 75 -3.66 3.25 13.18
N THR A 76 -4.39 2.94 12.09
CA THR A 76 -5.83 3.24 11.99
C THR A 76 -6.74 2.31 12.82
N TRP A 77 -6.20 1.31 13.53
CA TRP A 77 -6.97 0.44 14.43
C TRP A 77 -6.80 0.76 15.92
N ALA A 78 -5.92 1.72 16.24
CA ALA A 78 -5.58 2.06 17.62
C ALA A 78 -6.35 3.29 18.16
N GLY A 79 -7.43 3.71 17.49
CA GLY A 79 -8.24 4.88 17.86
C GLY A 79 -9.67 4.50 18.21
#